data_AF-A0A7T1HN79-F1
#
_entry.id   AF-A0A7T1HN79-F1
#
_cell.length_a   1.000
_cell.length_b   1.000
_cell.length_c   1.000
_cell.angle_alpha   90.00
_cell.angle_beta   90.00
_cell.angle_gamma   90.00
#
_symmetry.space_group_name_H-M   'P 1'
#
loop_
_entity.id
_entity.type
_entity.pdbx_description
1 polymer ?
#
loop_
_entity_poly.entity_id
_entity_poly.type
_entity_poly.pdbx_seq_one_letter_code
_entity_poly.pdbx_strand_id
1 'polypeptide(L)'
;MGLAAISETASLLLLGTGLVFWFWGTWPLLETSSYARKLHALSVADTLGSALMLLGLLLRIPRQWPLLTLGLLALMLWNTIFGYVLATCSQSRRRPTGFSRNPQGEPR
;
A
#
# COMPACT_ATOMS: atom_id res chain seq x y z
N MET A 1 11.12 12.26 34.88
CA MET A 1 9.95 13.02 34.34
C MET A 1 10.04 13.29 32.83
N GLY A 2 11.22 13.54 32.23
CA GLY A 2 11.31 13.88 30.79
C GLY A 2 10.95 12.77 29.80
N LEU A 3 11.44 11.54 30.00
CA LEU A 3 11.29 10.45 29.01
C LEU A 3 9.83 10.06 28.72
N ALA A 4 8.97 10.09 29.74
CA ALA A 4 7.55 9.77 29.59
C ALA A 4 6.77 10.85 28.81
N ALA A 5 7.14 12.12 28.96
CA ALA A 5 6.52 13.21 28.22
C ALA A 5 6.91 13.19 26.73
N ILE A 6 8.15 12.80 26.45
CA ILE A 6 8.66 12.68 25.08
C ILE A 6 7.96 11.53 24.35
N SER A 7 7.75 10.38 25.01
CA SER A 7 7.03 9.24 24.42
C SER A 7 5.56 9.54 24.13
N GLU A 8 4.89 10.26 25.02
CA GLU A 8 3.50 10.68 24.83
C GLU A 8 3.36 11.63 23.64
N THR A 9 4.26 12.61 23.54
CA THR A 9 4.28 13.58 22.44
C THR A 9 4.60 12.90 21.11
N ALA A 10 5.61 12.04 21.07
CA ALA A 10 5.99 11.29 19.87
C ALA A 10 4.88 10.36 19.40
N SER A 11 4.16 9.70 20.32
CA SER A 11 3.02 8.83 19.98
C SER A 11 1.85 9.62 19.39
N LEU A 12 1.51 10.77 19.98
CA LEU A 12 0.46 11.66 19.47
C LEU A 12 0.82 12.21 18.09
N LEU A 13 2.08 12.59 17.88
CA LEU A 13 2.56 13.00 16.56
C LEU A 13 2.47 11.86 15.55
N LEU A 14 2.89 10.63 15.88
CA LEU A 14 2.78 9.49 14.96
C LEU A 14 1.33 9.13 14.63
N LEU A 15 0.44 9.16 15.62
CA LEU A 15 -1.00 8.94 15.41
C LEU A 15 -1.62 10.03 14.54
N GLY A 16 -1.31 11.30 14.83
CA GLY A 16 -1.78 12.45 14.05
C GLY A 16 -1.25 12.41 12.62
N THR A 17 0.03 12.13 12.44
CA THR A 17 0.65 12.03 11.11
C THR A 17 0.11 10.84 10.33
N GLY A 18 -0.15 9.70 10.99
CA GLY A 18 -0.79 8.54 10.37
C GLY A 18 -2.21 8.85 9.90
N LEU A 19 -2.96 9.61 10.70
CA LEU A 19 -4.30 10.08 10.34
C LEU A 19 -4.25 11.07 9.17
N VAL A 20 -3.31 12.02 9.18
CA VAL A 20 -3.10 12.95 8.05
C VAL A 20 -2.75 12.19 6.78
N PHE A 21 -1.89 11.17 6.85
CA PHE A 21 -1.56 10.32 5.70
C PHE A 21 -2.77 9.53 5.18
N TRP A 22 -3.62 9.07 6.10
CA TRP A 22 -4.87 8.40 5.75
C TRP A 22 -5.83 9.35 5.00
N PHE A 23 -5.96 10.59 5.45
CA PHE A 23 -6.73 11.63 4.77
C PHE A 23 -6.09 12.09 3.45
N TRP A 24 -4.77 12.22 3.39
CA TRP A 24 -4.03 12.55 2.15
C TRP A 24 -4.20 11.45 1.09
N GLY A 25 -4.29 10.20 1.52
CA GLY A 25 -4.61 9.04 0.70
C GLY A 25 -6.02 9.02 0.10
N THR A 26 -6.95 9.74 0.72
CA THR A 26 -8.32 9.91 0.21
C THR A 26 -8.38 10.97 -0.89
N TRP A 27 -7.40 11.88 -0.96
CA TRP A 27 -7.31 12.91 -1.99
C TRP A 27 -7.18 12.38 -3.43
N PRO A 28 -6.33 11.38 -3.75
CA PRO A 28 -6.25 10.80 -5.10
C PRO A 28 -7.53 10.08 -5.54
N LEU A 29 -8.51 9.87 -4.65
CA LEU A 29 -9.83 9.35 -5.01
C LEU A 29 -10.69 10.39 -5.77
N LEU A 30 -10.41 11.68 -5.60
CA LEU A 30 -11.10 12.78 -6.27
C LEU A 30 -10.59 13.04 -7.70
N GLU A 31 -9.45 12.45 -8.09
CA GLU A 31 -8.85 12.65 -9.41
C GLU A 31 -9.38 11.64 -10.45
N THR A 32 -9.61 12.09 -11.69
CA THR A 32 -10.22 11.33 -12.80
C THR A 32 -9.22 10.44 -13.55
N SER A 33 -8.26 9.83 -12.85
CA SER A 33 -7.22 8.99 -13.46
C SER A 33 -7.60 7.50 -13.46
N SER A 34 -6.94 6.72 -14.32
CA SER A 34 -7.19 5.29 -14.54
C SER A 34 -7.31 4.45 -13.26
N TYR A 35 -8.27 3.51 -13.25
CA TYR A 35 -8.62 2.67 -12.09
C TYR A 35 -7.42 1.98 -11.42
N ALA A 36 -6.42 1.56 -12.20
CA ALA A 36 -5.20 0.92 -11.68
C ALA A 36 -4.33 1.88 -10.84
N ARG A 37 -4.19 3.14 -11.25
CA ARG A 37 -3.44 4.16 -10.50
C ARG A 37 -4.16 4.55 -9.21
N LYS A 38 -5.50 4.56 -9.24
CA LYS A 38 -6.37 4.80 -8.08
C LYS A 38 -6.23 3.73 -7.01
N LEU A 39 -6.34 2.46 -7.40
CA LEU A 39 -6.18 1.31 -6.49
C LEU A 39 -4.77 1.25 -5.89
N HIS A 40 -3.74 1.53 -6.69
CA HIS A 40 -2.36 1.59 -6.20
C HIS A 40 -2.17 2.71 -5.17
N ALA A 41 -2.63 3.93 -5.46
CA ALA A 41 -2.55 5.06 -4.54
C ALA A 41 -3.32 4.81 -3.24
N LEU A 42 -4.51 4.19 -3.32
CA LEU A 42 -5.32 3.82 -2.16
C LEU A 42 -4.58 2.82 -1.26
N SER A 43 -3.97 1.78 -1.84
CA SER A 43 -3.24 0.77 -1.07
C SER A 43 -1.95 1.31 -0.44
N VAL A 44 -1.23 2.22 -1.13
CA VAL A 44 -0.06 2.90 -0.55
C VAL A 44 -0.46 3.76 0.63
N ALA A 45 -1.56 4.51 0.52
CA ALA A 45 -2.05 5.32 1.64
C ALA A 45 -2.53 4.48 2.83
N ASP A 46 -3.26 3.40 2.57
CA ASP A 46 -3.76 2.50 3.60
C ASP A 46 -2.62 1.81 4.35
N THR A 47 -1.59 1.36 3.63
CA THR A 47 -0.41 0.72 4.22
C THR A 47 0.50 1.70 4.95
N LEU A 48 0.75 2.91 4.42
CA LEU A 48 1.58 3.89 5.11
C LEU A 48 0.88 4.46 6.36
N GLY A 49 -0.43 4.75 6.26
CA GLY A 49 -1.24 5.22 7.37
C GLY A 49 -1.32 4.19 8.50
N SER A 50 -1.63 2.94 8.16
CA SER A 50 -1.68 1.83 9.12
C SER A 50 -0.31 1.54 9.74
N ALA A 51 0.78 1.61 8.96
CA ALA A 51 2.14 1.44 9.49
C ALA A 51 2.52 2.56 10.48
N LEU A 52 2.19 3.82 10.20
CA LEU A 52 2.43 4.93 11.13
C LEU A 52 1.61 4.80 12.41
N MET A 53 0.34 4.39 12.30
CA MET A 53 -0.50 4.12 13.47
C MET A 53 0.06 2.97 14.31
N LEU A 54 0.48 1.87 13.68
CA LEU A 54 1.13 0.73 14.35
C LEU A 54 2.43 1.16 15.03
N LEU A 55 3.30 1.93 14.38
CA LEU A 55 4.52 2.46 15.01
C LEU A 55 4.20 3.39 16.20
N GLY A 56 3.17 4.24 16.09
CA GLY A 56 2.76 5.14 17.18
C GLY A 56 2.26 4.35 18.39
N LEU A 57 1.49 3.30 18.14
CA LEU A 57 1.00 2.40 19.18
C LEU A 57 2.11 1.53 19.77
N LEU A 58 3.11 1.17 18.96
CA LEU A 58 4.32 0.45 19.37
C LEU A 58 5.16 1.24 20.37
N LEU A 59 5.31 2.54 20.13
CA LEU A 59 5.97 3.46 21.04
C LEU A 59 5.21 3.66 22.35
N ARG A 60 3.86 3.67 22.29
CA ARG A 60 3.01 3.88 23.46
C ARG A 60 2.87 2.64 24.34
N ILE A 61 2.79 1.45 23.75
CA ILE A 61 2.56 0.18 24.45
C ILE A 61 3.62 -0.84 24.01
N PRO A 62 4.89 -0.67 24.43
CA PRO A 62 5.98 -1.57 24.04
C PRO A 62 5.77 -3.01 24.55
N ARG A 63 4.87 -3.23 25.51
CA ARG A 63 4.57 -4.56 26.05
C ARG A 63 3.85 -5.49 25.06
N GLN A 64 3.24 -4.94 24.01
CA GLN A 64 2.54 -5.69 22.96
C GLN A 64 3.32 -5.75 21.65
N TRP A 65 4.61 -5.38 21.67
CA TRP A 65 5.50 -5.36 20.50
C TRP A 65 5.39 -6.59 19.57
N PRO A 66 5.30 -7.86 20.04
CA PRO A 66 5.15 -9.00 19.14
C PRO A 66 3.85 -9.02 18.32
N LEU A 67 2.73 -8.53 18.85
CA LEU A 67 1.47 -8.45 18.08
C LEU A 67 1.54 -7.35 17.02
N LEU A 68 2.13 -6.21 17.38
CA LEU A 68 2.27 -5.08 16.48
C LEU A 68 3.25 -5.36 15.34
N THR A 69 4.37 -6.02 15.62
CA THR A 69 5.31 -6.46 14.58
C THR A 69 4.68 -7.49 13.66
N LEU A 70 3.87 -8.41 14.18
CA LEU A 70 3.12 -9.36 13.37
C LEU A 70 2.12 -8.63 12.46
N GLY A 71 1.45 -7.60 12.96
CA GLY A 71 0.59 -6.72 12.17
C GLY A 71 1.35 -5.99 11.05
N LEU A 72 2.54 -5.45 11.34
CA LEU A 72 3.41 -4.83 10.34
C LEU A 72 3.88 -5.83 9.27
N LEU A 73 4.25 -7.05 9.67
CA LEU A 73 4.67 -8.10 8.75
C LEU A 73 3.53 -8.53 7.82
N ALA A 74 2.33 -8.72 8.38
CA ALA A 74 1.13 -9.02 7.62
C ALA A 74 0.79 -7.89 6.64
N LEU A 75 0.89 -6.63 7.08
CA LEU A 75 0.69 -5.46 6.24
C LEU A 75 1.70 -5.39 5.09
N MET A 76 2.97 -5.71 5.36
CA MET A 76 4.02 -5.72 4.34
C MET A 76 3.80 -6.84 3.31
N LEU A 77 3.45 -8.04 3.77
CA LEU A 77 3.08 -9.17 2.92
C LEU A 77 1.89 -8.81 2.03
N TRP A 78 0.84 -8.21 2.60
CA TRP A 78 -0.34 -7.78 1.86
C TRP A 78 0.00 -6.78 0.75
N ASN A 79 0.88 -5.81 1.03
CA ASN A 79 1.31 -4.81 0.06
C ASN A 79 2.03 -5.45 -1.16
N THR A 80 2.86 -6.47 -0.93
CA THR A 80 3.52 -7.21 -2.04
C THR A 80 2.55 -8.01 -2.90
N ILE A 81 1.58 -8.70 -2.28
CA ILE A 81 0.55 -9.46 -3.00
C ILE A 81 -0.31 -8.52 -3.84
N PHE A 82 -0.74 -7.38 -3.28
CA PHE A 82 -1.53 -6.39 -3.98
C PHE A 82 -0.80 -5.79 -5.18
N GLY A 83 0.50 -5.47 -5.04
CA GLY A 83 1.35 -5.01 -6.13
C GLY A 83 1.48 -6.03 -7.28
N TYR A 84 1.67 -7.32 -6.94
CA TYR A 84 1.75 -8.39 -7.94
C TYR A 84 0.46 -8.57 -8.74
N VAL A 85 -0.69 -8.53 -8.05
CA VAL A 85 -2.01 -8.64 -8.69
C VAL A 85 -2.25 -7.46 -9.63
N LEU A 86 -1.97 -6.23 -9.20
CA LEU A 86 -2.09 -5.04 -10.05
C LEU A 86 -1.19 -5.12 -11.29
N ALA A 87 0.07 -5.54 -11.12
CA ALA A 87 0.99 -5.72 -12.23
C ALA A 87 0.44 -6.74 -13.24
N THR A 88 -0.07 -7.87 -12.76
CA THR A 88 -0.65 -8.93 -13.60
C THR A 88 -1.90 -8.45 -14.36
N CYS A 89 -2.82 -7.77 -13.68
CA CYS A 89 -4.01 -7.19 -14.32
C CYS A 89 -3.65 -6.13 -15.37
N SER A 90 -2.61 -5.32 -15.12
CA SER A 90 -2.16 -4.30 -16.07
C SER A 90 -1.53 -4.89 -17.34
N GLN A 91 -0.80 -5.99 -17.22
CA GLN A 91 -0.18 -6.69 -18.36
C GLN A 91 -1.21 -7.44 -19.20
N SER A 92 -2.26 -7.99 -18.58
CA SER A 92 -3.37 -8.64 -19.30
C SER A 92 -4.03 -7.68 -20.31
N ARG A 93 -4.07 -6.38 -20.00
CA ARG A 93 -4.63 -5.35 -20.90
C ARG A 93 -3.69 -4.93 -22.04
N ARG A 94 -2.40 -5.30 -21.98
CA ARG A 94 -1.39 -5.05 -23.02
C ARG A 94 -0.99 -6.33 -23.78
N ARG A 95 -1.93 -7.24 -24.04
CA ARG A 95 -1.77 -8.19 -25.15
C ARG A 95 -2.37 -7.57 -26.42
N PRO A 96 -1.56 -7.09 -27.39
CA PRO A 96 -2.07 -6.90 -28.73
C PRO A 96 -2.38 -8.29 -29.28
N THR A 97 -3.66 -8.57 -29.50
CA THR A 97 -4.10 -9.59 -30.46
C THR A 97 -3.49 -9.24 -31.80
N GLY A 98 -2.37 -9.89 -32.13
CA GLY A 98 -1.57 -9.53 -33.29
C GLY A 98 -0.59 -10.62 -33.67
N PHE A 99 -1.03 -11.88 -33.68
CA PHE A 99 -0.37 -12.88 -34.50
C PHE A 99 -1.39 -13.76 -35.19
N SER A 100 -1.98 -13.19 -36.24
CA SER A 100 -2.52 -13.96 -37.35
C SER A 100 -1.32 -14.57 -38.08
N ARG A 101 -0.96 -15.81 -37.74
CA ARG A 101 -0.09 -16.63 -38.59
C ARG A 101 -1.00 -17.22 -39.68
N ASN A 102 -0.98 -16.60 -40.85
CA ASN A 102 -1.61 -17.12 -42.07
C ASN A 102 -0.98 -18.49 -42.43
N PRO A 103 -1.76 -19.58 -42.61
CA PRO A 103 -1.25 -20.85 -43.09
C PRO A 103 -1.25 -20.91 -44.63
N GLN A 104 -0.46 -20.05 -45.29
CA GLN A 104 -0.14 -20.21 -46.71
C GLN A 104 1.30 -19.83 -46.97
N GLY A 105 2.14 -20.86 -47.03
CA GLY A 105 3.49 -20.83 -47.57
C GLY A 105 3.70 -22.16 -48.28
N GLU A 106 3.11 -22.29 -49.46
CA GLU A 106 3.29 -23.42 -50.37
C GLU A 106 4.61 -23.23 -51.13
N PRO A 107 5.61 -24.11 -50.96
CA PRO A 107 6.75 -24.18 -51.86
C PRO A 107 6.38 -25.02 -53.09
N ARG A 108 6.58 -24.40 -54.27
CA ARG A 108 6.42 -24.98 -55.60
C ARG A 108 7.31 -26.19 -55.87
#